data_AF-A0A367W1E5-F1
#
_entry.id   AF-A0A367W1E5-F1
#
_cell.length_a   1.000
_cell.length_b   1.000
_cell.length_c   1.000
_cell.angle_alpha   90.00
_cell.angle_beta   90.00
_cell.angle_gamma   90.00
#
_symmetry.space_group_name_H-M   'P 1'
#
loop_
_entity.id
_entity.type
_entity.pdbx_description
1 polymer ?
#
loop_
_entity_poly.entity_id
_entity_poly.type
_entity_poly.pdbx_seq_one_letter_code
_entity_poly.pdbx_strand_id
1 'polypeptide(L)'
;MKSLIVKGAMFGLVAAMASMPLSATLSTSAHAQAAQQGAPLPPALQAALNSGNPQLIQQAINALSGGNPATAAALAGQVAAAAETLIATNPAAAAAASQAAVAISQAPAVIAANPTAVSQVIAAASRVASNQAVQTVAPQAAATIATTASAVAANPTVYAASPQAATAVMTQAVAVTRSAAVVAAVPQAANAVNNTVSQAAVNPQLTAINPSISNQVAQALATTPTQTVTQQQTVGGTQPTQTVVTTPVVVDQLPPDVPEPDSEAQNNASPT
;
A
#
# COMPACT_ATOMS: atom_id res chain seq x y z
N MET A 1 0.45 51.43 -8.58
CA MET A 1 0.69 51.29 -10.03
C MET A 1 0.08 49.95 -10.42
N LYS A 2 -1.15 49.74 -10.92
CA LYS A 2 -2.02 50.38 -11.93
C LYS A 2 -1.45 50.38 -13.35
N SER A 3 -1.60 49.24 -14.04
CA SER A 3 -1.58 49.02 -15.50
C SER A 3 -1.68 47.51 -15.75
N LEU A 4 -2.33 46.95 -16.78
CA LEU A 4 -3.04 47.52 -17.91
C LEU A 4 -4.00 46.47 -18.48
N ILE A 5 -5.11 46.96 -19.01
CA ILE A 5 -6.16 46.27 -19.75
C ILE A 5 -5.62 45.79 -21.11
N VAL A 6 -5.94 44.56 -21.51
CA VAL A 6 -6.00 44.17 -22.94
C VAL A 6 -7.33 43.47 -23.22
N LYS A 7 -8.24 44.23 -23.82
CA LYS A 7 -9.47 43.78 -24.49
C LYS A 7 -9.13 43.49 -25.95
N GLY A 8 -9.68 42.39 -26.47
CA GLY A 8 -10.16 42.32 -27.86
C GLY A 8 -9.43 41.35 -28.77
N ALA A 9 -10.16 40.34 -29.24
CA ALA A 9 -10.39 40.13 -30.67
C ALA A 9 -11.56 39.14 -30.86
N MET A 10 -12.56 39.63 -31.59
CA MET A 10 -13.75 38.94 -32.08
C MET A 10 -13.42 38.06 -33.30
N PHE A 11 -14.25 37.02 -33.48
CA PHE A 11 -14.77 36.46 -34.74
C PHE A 11 -13.81 35.91 -35.82
N GLY A 12 -14.03 34.63 -36.13
CA GLY A 12 -13.57 33.98 -37.36
C GLY A 12 -14.21 32.61 -37.54
N LEU A 13 -15.49 32.61 -37.93
CA LEU A 13 -16.26 31.45 -38.39
C LEU A 13 -15.97 31.21 -39.89
N VAL A 14 -15.35 30.08 -40.28
CA VAL A 14 -15.52 29.49 -41.63
C VAL A 14 -15.35 27.97 -41.57
N ALA A 15 -16.31 27.30 -42.20
CA ALA A 15 -16.49 25.86 -42.36
C ALA A 15 -15.53 25.19 -43.36
N ALA A 16 -15.35 23.88 -43.24
CA ALA A 16 -15.45 22.94 -44.37
C ALA A 16 -15.38 21.49 -43.86
N MET A 17 -16.42 20.72 -44.20
CA MET A 17 -16.50 19.29 -43.98
C MET A 17 -15.62 18.56 -45.00
N ALA A 18 -14.70 17.73 -44.51
CA ALA A 18 -14.10 16.66 -45.29
C ALA A 18 -14.18 15.38 -44.44
N SER A 19 -15.27 14.64 -44.64
CA SER A 19 -15.51 13.32 -44.08
C SER A 19 -14.61 12.30 -44.77
N MET A 20 -13.40 12.10 -44.24
CA MET A 20 -12.57 10.94 -44.53
C MET A 20 -12.63 9.98 -43.33
N PRO A 21 -13.11 8.73 -43.50
CA PRO A 21 -12.99 7.71 -42.47
C PRO A 21 -11.53 7.27 -42.40
N LEU A 22 -10.72 8.02 -41.65
CA LEU A 22 -9.40 7.58 -41.25
C LEU A 22 -9.59 6.51 -40.17
N SER A 23 -9.72 5.25 -40.60
CA SER A 23 -9.57 4.09 -39.71
C SER A 23 -8.11 4.00 -39.27
N ALA A 24 -7.69 4.92 -38.42
CA ALA A 24 -6.42 4.85 -37.73
C ALA A 24 -6.49 3.66 -36.78
N THR A 25 -5.73 2.62 -37.11
CA THR A 25 -5.43 1.47 -36.26
C THR A 25 -4.72 1.93 -34.98
N LEU A 26 -5.47 2.46 -34.02
CA LEU A 26 -5.07 2.69 -32.63
C LEU A 26 -5.32 1.41 -31.85
N SER A 27 -4.47 0.40 -32.01
CA SER A 27 -4.57 -0.86 -31.26
C SER A 27 -3.20 -1.53 -31.12
N THR A 28 -2.19 -0.85 -30.55
CA THR A 28 -0.84 -1.46 -30.45
C THR A 28 -0.04 -1.11 -29.18
N SER A 29 -0.68 -0.95 -28.02
CA SER A 29 0.08 -0.70 -26.77
C SER A 29 -0.31 -1.54 -25.55
N ALA A 30 -1.39 -2.33 -25.58
CA ALA A 30 -1.76 -3.18 -24.42
C ALA A 30 -1.06 -4.56 -24.38
N HIS A 31 -0.50 -5.04 -25.49
CA HIS A 31 0.07 -6.40 -25.57
C HIS A 31 1.58 -6.49 -25.25
N ALA A 32 2.30 -5.37 -25.12
CA ALA A 32 3.72 -5.39 -24.81
C ALA A 32 4.04 -5.61 -23.32
N GLN A 33 3.08 -5.37 -22.42
CA GLN A 33 3.29 -5.49 -20.97
C GLN A 33 3.09 -6.92 -20.42
N ALA A 34 2.35 -7.77 -21.13
CA ALA A 34 2.13 -9.16 -20.70
C ALA A 34 3.35 -10.08 -20.97
N ALA A 35 4.22 -9.72 -21.93
CA ALA A 35 5.32 -10.58 -22.35
C ALA A 35 6.56 -10.55 -21.43
N GLN A 36 6.64 -9.63 -20.46
CA GLN A 36 7.80 -9.51 -19.56
C GLN A 36 7.63 -10.17 -18.19
N GLN A 37 6.44 -10.66 -17.85
CA GLN A 37 6.16 -11.33 -16.56
C GLN A 37 6.64 -12.79 -16.47
N GLY A 38 7.24 -13.33 -17.54
CA GLY A 38 7.74 -14.71 -17.59
C GLY A 38 9.22 -14.85 -17.94
N ALA A 39 9.97 -13.76 -18.05
CA ALA A 39 11.40 -13.86 -18.32
C ALA A 39 12.10 -14.52 -17.11
N PRO A 40 12.91 -15.58 -17.30
CA PRO A 40 13.63 -16.21 -16.21
C PRO A 40 14.52 -15.18 -15.52
N LEU A 41 14.48 -15.14 -14.19
CA LEU A 41 15.28 -14.20 -13.40
C LEU A 41 16.77 -14.37 -13.74
N PRO A 42 17.55 -13.29 -13.90
CA PRO A 42 18.98 -13.38 -14.13
C PRO A 42 19.69 -14.21 -13.03
N PRO A 43 20.68 -15.06 -13.35
CA PRO A 43 21.30 -15.95 -12.36
C PRO A 43 21.89 -15.23 -11.14
N ALA A 44 22.48 -14.05 -11.34
CA ALA A 44 23.02 -13.24 -10.24
C ALA A 44 21.92 -12.79 -9.26
N LEU A 45 20.74 -12.49 -9.79
CA LEU A 45 19.59 -12.03 -9.01
C LEU A 45 18.86 -13.20 -8.36
N GLN A 46 18.84 -14.38 -8.98
CA GLN A 46 18.42 -15.62 -8.32
C GLN A 46 19.31 -15.98 -7.13
N ALA A 47 20.64 -15.88 -7.28
CA ALA A 47 21.57 -16.12 -6.18
C ALA A 47 21.37 -15.10 -5.04
N ALA A 48 21.18 -13.82 -5.38
CA ALA A 48 20.87 -12.79 -4.39
C ALA A 48 19.54 -13.05 -3.66
N LEU A 49 18.49 -13.48 -4.37
CA LEU A 49 17.21 -13.87 -3.76
C LEU A 49 17.37 -15.05 -2.80
N ASN A 50 18.10 -16.08 -3.21
CA ASN A 50 18.36 -17.26 -2.38
C ASN A 50 19.20 -16.94 -1.13
N SER A 51 20.02 -15.88 -1.18
CA SER A 51 20.77 -15.40 -0.01
C SER A 51 19.88 -14.72 1.05
N GLY A 52 18.68 -14.28 0.68
CA GLY A 52 17.80 -13.49 1.55
C GLY A 52 18.37 -12.12 1.95
N ASN A 53 19.47 -11.67 1.33
CA ASN A 53 20.12 -10.40 1.69
C ASN A 53 19.61 -9.26 0.79
N PRO A 54 18.87 -8.26 1.35
CA PRO A 54 18.31 -7.17 0.57
C PRO A 54 19.37 -6.27 -0.07
N GLN A 55 20.57 -6.16 0.51
CA GLN A 55 21.67 -5.37 -0.04
C GLN A 55 22.25 -6.03 -1.28
N LEU A 56 22.42 -7.36 -1.28
CA LEU A 56 22.89 -8.10 -2.45
C LEU A 56 21.87 -8.03 -3.60
N ILE A 57 20.58 -8.06 -3.29
CA ILE A 57 19.52 -7.89 -4.29
C ILE A 57 19.59 -6.50 -4.92
N GLN A 58 19.74 -5.44 -4.11
CA GLN A 58 19.91 -4.07 -4.62
C GLN A 58 21.18 -3.92 -5.46
N GLN A 59 22.30 -4.48 -5.02
CA GLN A 59 23.56 -4.47 -5.78
C GLN A 59 23.42 -5.19 -7.12
N ALA A 60 22.74 -6.35 -7.14
CA ALA A 60 22.48 -7.09 -8.37
C ALA A 60 21.61 -6.29 -9.34
N ILE A 61 20.54 -5.64 -8.87
CA ILE A 61 19.70 -4.77 -9.72
C ILE A 61 20.52 -3.60 -10.27
N ASN A 62 21.31 -2.93 -9.44
CA ASN A 62 22.12 -1.79 -9.85
C ASN A 62 23.19 -2.20 -10.88
N ALA A 63 23.86 -3.35 -10.68
CA ALA A 63 24.83 -3.87 -11.63
C ALA A 63 24.19 -4.28 -12.96
N LEU A 64 23.08 -5.04 -12.92
CA LEU A 64 22.39 -5.54 -14.11
C LEU A 64 21.68 -4.43 -14.91
N SER A 65 21.21 -3.38 -14.23
CA SER A 65 20.61 -2.23 -14.90
C SER A 65 21.63 -1.35 -15.63
N GLY A 66 22.92 -1.47 -15.31
CA GLY A 66 23.97 -0.61 -15.87
C GLY A 66 23.74 0.88 -15.57
N GLY A 67 23.04 1.19 -14.48
CA GLY A 67 22.62 2.56 -14.14
C GLY A 67 21.39 3.08 -14.90
N ASN A 68 20.75 2.26 -15.75
CA ASN A 68 19.52 2.66 -16.44
C ASN A 68 18.29 2.56 -15.50
N PRO A 69 17.60 3.67 -15.21
CA PRO A 69 16.48 3.68 -14.25
C PRO A 69 15.24 2.89 -14.74
N ALA A 70 14.99 2.83 -16.05
CA ALA A 70 13.87 2.05 -16.59
C ALA A 70 14.16 0.54 -16.47
N THR A 71 15.39 0.11 -16.76
CA THR A 71 15.82 -1.28 -16.55
C THR A 71 15.80 -1.66 -15.07
N ALA A 72 16.22 -0.76 -14.19
CA ALA A 72 16.14 -0.97 -12.74
C ALA A 72 14.68 -1.17 -12.28
N ALA A 73 13.73 -0.39 -12.79
CA ALA A 73 12.29 -0.58 -12.52
C ALA A 73 11.80 -1.96 -12.97
N ALA A 74 12.17 -2.38 -14.18
CA ALA A 74 11.77 -3.67 -14.74
C ALA A 74 12.34 -4.85 -13.92
N LEU A 75 13.61 -4.78 -13.53
CA LEU A 75 14.26 -5.78 -12.68
C LEU A 75 13.64 -5.80 -11.26
N ALA A 76 13.33 -4.65 -10.69
CA ALA A 76 12.61 -4.57 -9.41
C ALA A 76 11.22 -5.22 -9.52
N GLY A 77 10.54 -5.07 -10.66
CA GLY A 77 9.28 -5.77 -10.98
C GLY A 77 9.43 -7.29 -10.95
N GLN A 78 10.48 -7.81 -11.60
CA GLN A 78 10.77 -9.25 -11.59
C GLN A 78 11.09 -9.77 -10.19
N VAL A 79 11.85 -9.01 -9.38
CA VAL A 79 12.16 -9.33 -7.98
C VAL A 79 10.89 -9.38 -7.13
N ALA A 80 10.00 -8.39 -7.28
CA ALA A 80 8.75 -8.36 -6.53
C ALA A 80 7.84 -9.55 -6.89
N ALA A 81 7.72 -9.88 -8.18
CA ALA A 81 6.97 -11.06 -8.62
C ALA A 81 7.58 -12.36 -8.10
N ALA A 82 8.91 -12.50 -8.11
CA ALA A 82 9.60 -13.65 -7.52
C ALA A 82 9.37 -13.73 -6.00
N ALA A 83 9.38 -12.59 -5.31
CA ALA A 83 9.10 -12.54 -3.88
C ALA A 83 7.71 -13.10 -3.53
N GLU A 84 6.69 -12.88 -4.37
CA GLU A 84 5.36 -13.47 -4.18
C GLU A 84 5.41 -15.01 -4.20
N THR A 85 6.20 -15.59 -5.10
CA THR A 85 6.37 -17.06 -5.16
C THR A 85 7.12 -17.63 -3.97
N LEU A 86 8.01 -16.83 -3.35
CA LEU A 86 8.82 -17.24 -2.20
C LEU A 86 8.03 -17.26 -0.89
N ILE A 87 6.85 -16.63 -0.82
CA ILE A 87 6.06 -16.55 0.43
C ILE A 87 5.81 -17.94 1.01
N ALA A 88 5.47 -18.92 0.18
CA ALA A 88 5.09 -20.26 0.62
C ALA A 88 6.28 -21.08 1.16
N THR A 89 7.49 -20.81 0.69
CA THR A 89 8.68 -21.61 1.01
C THR A 89 9.66 -20.89 1.95
N ASN A 90 9.75 -19.57 1.83
CA ASN A 90 10.65 -18.72 2.62
C ASN A 90 10.09 -17.29 2.75
N PRO A 91 9.16 -17.04 3.69
CA PRO A 91 8.55 -15.72 3.87
C PRO A 91 9.56 -14.64 4.29
N ALA A 92 10.65 -15.00 4.97
CA ALA A 92 11.71 -14.04 5.32
C ALA A 92 12.43 -13.52 4.06
N ALA A 93 12.81 -14.41 3.14
CA ALA A 93 13.43 -14.03 1.87
C ALA A 93 12.47 -13.24 0.97
N ALA A 94 11.18 -13.61 0.95
CA ALA A 94 10.14 -12.85 0.26
C ALA A 94 10.06 -11.40 0.77
N ALA A 95 10.11 -11.21 2.09
CA ALA A 95 10.10 -9.89 2.71
C ALA A 95 11.36 -9.07 2.34
N ALA A 96 12.55 -9.67 2.44
CA ALA A 96 13.81 -9.01 2.07
C ALA A 96 13.84 -8.61 0.58
N ALA A 97 13.36 -9.48 -0.30
CA ALA A 97 13.27 -9.21 -1.74
C ALA A 97 12.31 -8.06 -2.05
N SER A 98 11.12 -8.06 -1.43
CA SER A 98 10.14 -6.98 -1.58
C SER A 98 10.66 -5.66 -1.06
N GLN A 99 11.37 -5.67 0.08
CA GLN A 99 11.99 -4.48 0.63
C GLN A 99 13.05 -3.89 -0.32
N ALA A 100 13.90 -4.74 -0.91
CA ALA A 100 14.88 -4.32 -1.90
C ALA A 100 14.22 -3.73 -3.16
N ALA A 101 13.18 -4.38 -3.70
CA ALA A 101 12.46 -3.90 -4.88
C ALA A 101 11.79 -2.54 -4.66
N VAL A 102 11.17 -2.35 -3.49
CA VAL A 102 10.55 -1.07 -3.11
C VAL A 102 11.60 0.03 -2.88
N ALA A 103 12.75 -0.31 -2.28
CA ALA A 103 13.85 0.64 -2.10
C ALA A 103 14.44 1.15 -3.42
N ILE A 104 14.49 0.33 -4.48
CA ILE A 104 14.85 0.80 -5.82
C ILE A 104 13.74 1.66 -6.42
N SER A 105 12.49 1.25 -6.23
CA SER A 105 11.32 1.90 -6.85
C SER A 105 11.00 3.28 -6.27
N GLN A 106 11.48 3.61 -5.06
CA GLN A 106 11.32 4.94 -4.49
C GLN A 106 12.27 5.99 -5.09
N ALA A 107 13.29 5.58 -5.86
CA ALA A 107 14.27 6.50 -6.41
C ALA A 107 13.60 7.44 -7.44
N PRO A 108 13.78 8.78 -7.35
CA PRO A 108 13.10 9.72 -8.24
C PRO A 108 13.35 9.46 -9.73
N ALA A 109 14.58 9.06 -10.10
CA ALA A 109 14.93 8.71 -11.47
C ALA A 109 14.14 7.49 -11.99
N VAL A 110 13.89 6.51 -11.13
CA VAL A 110 13.12 5.29 -11.46
C VAL A 110 11.64 5.62 -11.62
N ILE A 111 11.08 6.43 -10.70
CA ILE A 111 9.71 6.94 -10.79
C ILE A 111 9.49 7.72 -12.08
N ALA A 112 10.40 8.62 -12.43
CA ALA A 112 10.30 9.43 -13.65
C ALA A 112 10.44 8.58 -14.92
N ALA A 113 11.31 7.56 -14.91
CA ALA A 113 11.56 6.71 -16.06
C ALA A 113 10.41 5.75 -16.36
N ASN A 114 9.77 5.16 -15.32
CA ASN A 114 8.70 4.19 -15.51
C ASN A 114 7.73 4.12 -14.32
N PRO A 115 6.80 5.09 -14.18
CA PRO A 115 5.88 5.15 -13.04
C PRO A 115 4.89 3.97 -13.01
N THR A 116 4.52 3.42 -14.17
CA THR A 116 3.65 2.23 -14.26
C THR A 116 4.34 1.00 -13.67
N ALA A 117 5.61 0.76 -14.00
CA ALA A 117 6.37 -0.36 -13.41
C ALA A 117 6.54 -0.19 -11.90
N VAL A 118 6.82 1.04 -11.44
CA VAL A 118 6.90 1.35 -10.00
C VAL A 118 5.57 1.02 -9.30
N SER A 119 4.44 1.39 -9.89
CA SER A 119 3.11 1.06 -9.35
C SER A 119 2.90 -0.45 -9.21
N GLN A 120 3.34 -1.24 -10.20
CA GLN A 120 3.27 -2.70 -10.14
C GLN A 120 4.17 -3.29 -9.04
N VAL A 121 5.39 -2.76 -8.89
CA VAL A 121 6.32 -3.19 -7.83
C VAL A 121 5.72 -2.97 -6.45
N ILE A 122 5.23 -1.76 -6.17
CA ILE A 122 4.66 -1.47 -4.85
C ILE A 122 3.38 -2.27 -4.59
N ALA A 123 2.57 -2.55 -5.62
CA ALA A 123 1.40 -3.41 -5.48
C ALA A 123 1.77 -4.85 -5.12
N ALA A 124 2.76 -5.44 -5.81
CA ALA A 124 3.28 -6.78 -5.49
C ALA A 124 3.92 -6.82 -4.09
N ALA A 125 4.75 -5.84 -3.75
CA ALA A 125 5.38 -5.77 -2.42
C ALA A 125 4.34 -5.59 -1.30
N SER A 126 3.27 -4.82 -1.53
CA SER A 126 2.15 -4.71 -0.59
C SER A 126 1.42 -6.02 -0.38
N ARG A 127 1.25 -6.85 -1.42
CA ARG A 127 0.69 -8.21 -1.27
C ARG A 127 1.60 -9.09 -0.42
N VAL A 128 2.92 -9.03 -0.63
CA VAL A 128 3.89 -9.76 0.20
C VAL A 128 3.81 -9.30 1.66
N ALA A 129 3.83 -7.98 1.93
CA ALA A 129 3.74 -7.45 3.29
C ALA A 129 2.38 -7.72 3.97
N SER A 130 1.30 -7.86 3.19
CA SER A 130 -0.02 -8.26 3.68
C SER A 130 -0.13 -9.71 4.08
N ASN A 131 0.79 -10.55 3.64
CA ASN A 131 0.74 -11.96 3.95
C ASN A 131 1.04 -12.21 5.44
N GLN A 132 0.19 -13.02 6.08
CA GLN A 132 0.31 -13.31 7.51
C GLN A 132 1.65 -13.96 7.87
N ALA A 133 2.15 -14.88 7.05
CA ALA A 133 3.43 -15.57 7.31
C ALA A 133 4.60 -14.56 7.30
N VAL A 134 4.56 -13.58 6.40
CA VAL A 134 5.54 -12.49 6.33
C VAL A 134 5.46 -11.60 7.57
N GLN A 135 4.25 -11.21 7.99
CA GLN A 135 4.07 -10.40 9.20
C GLN A 135 4.56 -11.12 10.46
N THR A 136 4.40 -12.44 10.55
CA THR A 136 4.88 -13.22 11.70
C THR A 136 6.39 -13.41 11.70
N VAL A 137 7.00 -13.66 10.54
CA VAL A 137 8.42 -14.02 10.42
C VAL A 137 9.32 -12.79 10.30
N ALA A 138 8.85 -11.74 9.62
CA ALA A 138 9.62 -10.55 9.33
C ALA A 138 8.77 -9.26 9.52
N PRO A 139 8.22 -9.01 10.74
CA PRO A 139 7.33 -7.87 10.98
C PRO A 139 7.98 -6.51 10.70
N GLN A 140 9.29 -6.34 10.98
CA GLN A 140 10.01 -5.10 10.67
C GLN A 140 10.11 -4.84 9.16
N ALA A 141 10.32 -5.90 8.35
CA ALA A 141 10.36 -5.78 6.90
C ALA A 141 8.98 -5.45 6.35
N ALA A 142 7.92 -6.12 6.83
CA ALA A 142 6.53 -5.81 6.46
C ALA A 142 6.16 -4.35 6.77
N ALA A 143 6.54 -3.85 7.94
CA ALA A 143 6.35 -2.45 8.34
C ALA A 143 7.07 -1.47 7.41
N THR A 144 8.32 -1.77 7.07
CA THR A 144 9.14 -0.95 6.18
C THR A 144 8.55 -0.91 4.78
N ILE A 145 8.15 -2.07 4.24
CA ILE A 145 7.49 -2.18 2.93
C ILE A 145 6.20 -1.37 2.91
N ALA A 146 5.34 -1.54 3.92
CA ALA A 146 4.08 -0.80 4.01
C ALA A 146 4.29 0.72 4.04
N THR A 147 5.25 1.18 4.86
CA THR A 147 5.57 2.60 4.99
C THR A 147 6.09 3.17 3.66
N THR A 148 7.10 2.54 3.07
CA THR A 148 7.68 3.03 1.82
C THR A 148 6.71 2.91 0.65
N ALA A 149 5.99 1.79 0.51
CA ALA A 149 5.02 1.60 -0.55
C ALA A 149 3.89 2.64 -0.49
N SER A 150 3.42 2.99 0.72
CA SER A 150 2.41 4.06 0.89
C SER A 150 2.93 5.43 0.46
N ALA A 151 4.19 5.75 0.78
CA ALA A 151 4.82 7.02 0.38
C ALA A 151 5.02 7.10 -1.15
N VAL A 152 5.43 6.00 -1.78
CA VAL A 152 5.59 5.93 -3.24
C VAL A 152 4.22 5.95 -3.93
N ALA A 153 3.20 5.29 -3.39
CA ALA A 153 1.83 5.35 -3.91
C ALA A 153 1.25 6.77 -3.85
N ALA A 154 1.56 7.54 -2.80
CA ALA A 154 1.15 8.93 -2.64
C ALA A 154 1.90 9.91 -3.57
N ASN A 155 2.92 9.46 -4.32
CA ASN A 155 3.62 10.29 -5.29
C ASN A 155 2.68 10.64 -6.47
N PRO A 156 2.50 11.92 -6.85
CA PRO A 156 1.57 12.31 -7.90
C PRO A 156 1.79 11.61 -9.25
N THR A 157 3.05 11.36 -9.64
CA THR A 157 3.38 10.71 -10.91
C THR A 157 3.00 9.23 -10.90
N VAL A 158 3.28 8.52 -9.80
CA VAL A 158 2.89 7.11 -9.64
C VAL A 158 1.38 6.97 -9.50
N TYR A 159 0.76 7.87 -8.73
CA TYR A 159 -0.69 7.92 -8.54
C TYR A 159 -1.42 8.17 -9.85
N ALA A 160 -0.98 9.14 -10.65
CA ALA A 160 -1.55 9.43 -11.97
C ALA A 160 -1.44 8.25 -12.95
N ALA A 161 -0.37 7.46 -12.85
CA ALA A 161 -0.18 6.28 -13.70
C ALA A 161 -1.18 5.16 -13.40
N SER A 162 -1.52 4.96 -12.11
CA SER A 162 -2.43 3.89 -11.67
C SER A 162 -3.20 4.27 -10.38
N PRO A 163 -4.23 5.13 -10.45
CA PRO A 163 -4.91 5.64 -9.26
C PRO A 163 -5.50 4.54 -8.36
N GLN A 164 -6.11 3.52 -8.97
CA GLN A 164 -6.75 2.41 -8.27
C GLN A 164 -5.72 1.55 -7.51
N ALA A 165 -4.59 1.25 -8.15
CA ALA A 165 -3.52 0.46 -7.53
C ALA A 165 -2.87 1.23 -6.37
N ALA A 166 -2.66 2.54 -6.55
CA ALA A 166 -2.10 3.39 -5.50
C ALA A 166 -3.01 3.49 -4.26
N THR A 167 -4.33 3.69 -4.45
CA THR A 167 -5.29 3.66 -3.34
C THR A 167 -5.29 2.29 -2.64
N ALA A 168 -5.29 1.18 -3.39
CA ALA A 168 -5.26 -0.16 -2.79
C ALA A 168 -3.99 -0.40 -1.95
N VAL A 169 -2.82 0.04 -2.44
CA VAL A 169 -1.54 -0.02 -1.70
C VAL A 169 -1.60 0.78 -0.40
N MET A 170 -2.16 2.00 -0.43
CA MET A 170 -2.31 2.83 0.76
C MET A 170 -3.23 2.17 1.80
N THR A 171 -4.39 1.65 1.38
CA THR A 171 -5.30 0.92 2.27
C THR A 171 -4.64 -0.33 2.86
N GLN A 172 -3.92 -1.09 2.04
CA GLN A 172 -3.22 -2.29 2.51
C GLN A 172 -2.11 -1.96 3.51
N ALA A 173 -1.40 -0.85 3.32
CA ALA A 173 -0.37 -0.41 4.25
C ALA A 173 -0.94 -0.07 5.64
N VAL A 174 -2.12 0.54 5.70
CA VAL A 174 -2.83 0.79 6.97
C VAL A 174 -3.18 -0.53 7.66
N ALA A 175 -3.70 -1.51 6.92
CA ALA A 175 -4.00 -2.83 7.47
C ALA A 175 -2.76 -3.57 7.99
N VAL A 176 -1.65 -3.57 7.23
CA VAL A 176 -0.39 -4.23 7.62
C VAL A 176 0.18 -3.63 8.90
N THR A 177 0.24 -2.30 9.00
CA THR A 177 0.83 -1.62 10.16
C THR A 177 -0.03 -1.70 11.42
N ARG A 178 -1.30 -2.08 11.31
CA ARG A 178 -2.20 -2.36 12.44
C ARG A 178 -2.23 -3.82 12.86
N SER A 179 -1.54 -4.72 12.14
CA SER A 179 -1.46 -6.12 12.55
C SER A 179 -0.72 -6.26 13.88
N ALA A 180 -1.15 -7.20 14.73
CA ALA A 180 -0.59 -7.35 16.08
C ALA A 180 0.93 -7.60 16.06
N ALA A 181 1.41 -8.42 15.13
CA ALA A 181 2.84 -8.72 14.98
C ALA A 181 3.66 -7.47 14.58
N VAL A 182 3.14 -6.67 13.65
CA VAL A 182 3.82 -5.44 13.22
C VAL A 182 3.77 -4.36 14.29
N VAL A 183 2.63 -4.19 14.98
CA VAL A 183 2.49 -3.22 16.08
C VAL A 183 3.45 -3.55 17.22
N ALA A 184 3.58 -4.82 17.59
CA ALA A 184 4.52 -5.25 18.62
C ALA A 184 5.99 -5.01 18.23
N ALA A 185 6.33 -5.17 16.96
CA ALA A 185 7.70 -5.03 16.46
C ALA A 185 8.09 -3.58 16.12
N VAL A 186 7.19 -2.80 15.52
CA VAL A 186 7.42 -1.44 15.02
C VAL A 186 6.22 -0.54 15.31
N PRO A 187 6.02 -0.11 16.57
CA PRO A 187 4.85 0.70 16.96
C PRO A 187 4.70 2.00 16.16
N GLN A 188 5.82 2.58 15.69
CA GLN A 188 5.84 3.85 14.97
C GLN A 188 5.34 3.75 13.52
N ALA A 189 5.28 2.54 12.94
CA ALA A 189 4.92 2.35 11.53
C ALA A 189 3.47 2.79 11.23
N ALA A 190 2.54 2.51 12.15
CA ALA A 190 1.14 2.91 12.00
C ALA A 190 0.99 4.44 11.90
N ASN A 191 1.71 5.19 12.73
CA ASN A 191 1.68 6.65 12.70
C ASN A 191 2.29 7.22 11.40
N ALA A 192 3.39 6.63 10.92
CA ALA A 192 4.02 7.05 9.67
C ALA A 192 3.09 6.84 8.46
N VAL A 193 2.45 5.67 8.37
CA VAL A 193 1.47 5.38 7.30
C VAL A 193 0.24 6.27 7.43
N ASN A 194 -0.34 6.42 8.62
CA ASN A 194 -1.51 7.29 8.83
C ASN A 194 -1.21 8.74 8.40
N ASN A 195 -0.04 9.27 8.73
CA ASN A 195 0.37 10.61 8.32
C ASN A 195 0.54 10.73 6.80
N THR A 196 1.12 9.71 6.16
CA THR A 196 1.32 9.68 4.71
C THR A 196 -0.01 9.64 3.96
N VAL A 197 -0.92 8.74 4.39
CA VAL A 197 -2.23 8.56 3.77
C VAL A 197 -3.13 9.77 4.01
N SER A 198 -3.08 10.38 5.20
CA SER A 198 -3.81 11.63 5.49
C SER A 198 -3.31 12.80 4.64
N GLN A 199 -1.99 12.93 4.44
CA GLN A 199 -1.42 13.93 3.54
C GLN A 199 -1.83 13.69 2.08
N ALA A 200 -1.87 12.44 1.63
CA ALA A 200 -2.34 12.09 0.29
C ALA A 200 -3.80 12.51 0.07
N ALA A 201 -4.67 12.30 1.07
CA ALA A 201 -6.08 12.65 1.01
C ALA A 201 -6.38 14.16 0.88
N VAL A 202 -5.45 15.01 1.31
CA VAL A 202 -5.55 16.48 1.21
C VAL A 202 -4.65 17.06 0.12
N ASN A 203 -3.92 16.23 -0.61
CA ASN A 203 -3.04 16.70 -1.67
C ASN A 203 -3.88 17.13 -2.89
N PRO A 204 -3.85 18.42 -3.29
CA PRO A 204 -4.71 18.93 -4.34
C PRO A 204 -4.46 18.27 -5.71
N GLN A 205 -3.24 17.80 -5.99
CA GLN A 205 -2.95 17.10 -7.24
C GLN A 205 -3.61 15.73 -7.27
N LEU A 206 -3.57 14.99 -6.15
CA LEU A 206 -4.22 13.67 -6.06
C LEU A 206 -5.74 13.81 -6.07
N THR A 207 -6.29 14.81 -5.37
CA THR A 207 -7.74 15.08 -5.39
C THR A 207 -8.23 15.50 -6.78
N ALA A 208 -7.42 16.22 -7.57
CA ALA A 208 -7.75 16.55 -8.95
C ALA A 208 -7.77 15.30 -9.86
N ILE A 209 -6.90 14.31 -9.61
CA ILE A 209 -6.87 13.03 -10.34
C ILE A 209 -8.01 12.12 -9.90
N ASN A 210 -8.27 12.04 -8.58
CA ASN A 210 -9.30 11.20 -7.98
C ASN A 210 -10.03 11.97 -6.88
N PRO A 211 -11.18 12.60 -7.18
CA PRO A 211 -11.96 13.33 -6.19
C PRO A 211 -12.50 12.48 -5.03
N SER A 212 -12.51 11.15 -5.18
CA SER A 212 -12.98 10.22 -4.15
C SER A 212 -11.88 9.78 -3.18
N ILE A 213 -10.62 10.20 -3.37
CA ILE A 213 -9.48 9.75 -2.57
C ILE A 213 -9.68 10.00 -1.07
N SER A 214 -10.23 11.16 -0.69
CA SER A 214 -10.44 11.50 0.71
C SER A 214 -11.44 10.56 1.40
N ASN A 215 -12.52 10.18 0.69
CA ASN A 215 -13.51 9.21 1.21
C ASN A 215 -12.94 7.80 1.31
N GLN A 216 -12.13 7.38 0.32
CA GLN A 216 -11.48 6.06 0.31
C GLN A 216 -10.46 5.93 1.45
N VAL A 217 -9.66 6.97 1.67
CA VAL A 217 -8.70 7.04 2.77
C VAL A 217 -9.41 7.05 4.13
N ALA A 218 -10.46 7.86 4.29
CA ALA A 218 -11.22 7.91 5.53
C ALA A 218 -11.81 6.54 5.91
N GLN A 219 -12.34 5.81 4.92
CA GLN A 219 -12.82 4.44 5.12
C GLN A 219 -11.68 3.49 5.54
N ALA A 220 -10.53 3.53 4.88
CA ALA A 220 -9.38 2.70 5.23
C ALA A 220 -8.86 2.97 6.66
N LEU A 221 -8.86 4.23 7.08
CA LEU A 221 -8.48 4.62 8.45
C LEU A 221 -9.53 4.20 9.49
N ALA A 222 -10.82 4.19 9.13
CA ALA A 222 -11.91 3.78 10.00
C ALA A 222 -12.02 2.25 10.15
N THR A 223 -11.60 1.47 9.16
CA THR A 223 -11.60 0.01 9.25
C THR A 223 -10.52 -0.47 10.22
N THR A 224 -10.94 -0.86 11.43
CA THR A 224 -10.13 -1.71 12.32
C THR A 224 -10.24 -3.14 11.79
N PRO A 225 -9.13 -3.86 11.52
CA PRO A 225 -9.20 -5.24 11.08
C PRO A 225 -9.86 -6.10 12.18
N THR A 226 -11.11 -6.49 11.98
CA THR A 226 -11.77 -7.53 12.78
C THR A 226 -11.17 -8.87 12.37
N GLN A 227 -10.24 -9.39 13.17
CA GLN A 227 -9.74 -10.75 12.99
C GLN A 227 -10.88 -11.74 13.26
N THR A 228 -11.47 -12.30 12.21
CA THR A 228 -12.34 -13.47 12.34
C THR A 228 -11.45 -14.68 12.57
N VAL A 229 -11.18 -15.02 13.82
CA VAL A 229 -10.48 -16.26 14.17
C VAL A 229 -11.47 -17.40 14.02
N THR A 230 -11.45 -18.10 12.87
CA THR A 230 -12.14 -19.38 12.75
C THR A 230 -11.29 -20.42 13.48
N GLN A 231 -11.56 -20.62 14.79
CA GLN A 231 -10.98 -21.74 15.52
C GLN A 231 -11.59 -23.03 14.98
N GLN A 232 -10.90 -23.68 14.05
CA GLN A 232 -11.26 -25.02 13.58
C GLN A 232 -10.91 -26.02 14.68
N GLN A 233 -11.82 -26.16 15.64
CA GLN A 233 -11.75 -27.20 16.65
C GLN A 233 -12.09 -28.53 15.97
N THR A 234 -11.06 -29.29 15.59
CA THR A 234 -11.19 -30.64 15.06
C THR A 234 -11.66 -31.57 16.18
N VAL A 235 -12.97 -31.67 16.39
CA VAL A 235 -13.57 -32.75 17.18
C VAL A 235 -13.87 -33.88 16.21
N GLY A 236 -13.14 -34.99 16.32
CA GLY A 236 -13.38 -36.19 15.53
C GLY A 236 -14.78 -36.73 15.80
N GLY A 237 -15.61 -36.80 14.75
CA GLY A 237 -16.92 -37.42 14.79
C GLY A 237 -17.81 -36.93 13.66
N THR A 238 -18.25 -37.83 12.79
CA THR A 238 -19.23 -37.60 11.71
C THR A 238 -20.53 -37.03 12.25
N GLN A 239 -20.79 -35.73 12.07
CA GLN A 239 -22.09 -35.11 12.33
C GLN A 239 -22.30 -33.86 11.45
N PRO A 240 -23.52 -33.59 10.93
CA PRO A 240 -23.77 -32.59 9.90
C PRO A 240 -23.43 -31.15 10.30
N THR A 241 -22.96 -30.41 9.30
CA THR A 241 -22.55 -29.00 9.30
C THR A 241 -23.60 -28.08 9.94
N GLN A 242 -23.28 -27.54 11.12
CA GLN A 242 -23.99 -26.39 11.69
C GLN A 242 -23.15 -25.13 11.45
N THR A 243 -23.74 -24.16 10.74
CA THR A 243 -23.17 -22.83 10.57
C THR A 243 -23.42 -22.06 11.86
N VAL A 244 -22.39 -21.91 12.71
CA VAL A 244 -22.49 -21.07 13.90
C VAL A 244 -22.24 -19.62 13.47
N VAL A 245 -23.33 -18.86 13.32
CA VAL A 245 -23.27 -17.39 13.25
C VAL A 245 -23.06 -16.87 14.67
N THR A 246 -21.83 -16.51 15.02
CA THR A 246 -21.58 -15.75 16.24
C THR A 246 -22.00 -14.30 16.00
N THR A 247 -23.24 -13.99 16.37
CA THR A 247 -23.68 -12.62 16.64
C THR A 247 -22.72 -12.01 17.69
N PRO A 248 -22.28 -10.74 17.54
CA PRO A 248 -21.53 -10.10 18.60
C PRO A 248 -22.35 -10.15 19.90
N VAL A 249 -21.79 -10.78 20.93
CA VAL A 249 -22.33 -10.72 22.28
C VAL A 249 -22.25 -9.26 22.70
N VAL A 250 -23.39 -8.58 22.68
CA VAL A 250 -23.59 -7.39 23.51
C VAL A 250 -23.49 -7.91 24.93
N VAL A 251 -22.34 -7.66 25.56
CA VAL A 251 -22.20 -7.86 27.00
C VAL A 251 -23.14 -6.84 27.61
N ASP A 252 -24.31 -7.31 28.05
CA ASP A 252 -25.23 -6.56 28.89
C ASP A 252 -24.46 -6.25 30.17
N GLN A 253 -23.88 -5.05 30.18
CA GLN A 253 -23.04 -4.56 31.25
C GLN A 253 -23.98 -4.23 32.40
N LEU A 254 -24.10 -5.16 33.36
CA LEU A 254 -24.73 -4.87 34.64
C LEU A 254 -24.17 -3.54 35.17
N PRO A 255 -25.04 -2.62 35.65
CA PRO A 255 -24.58 -1.36 36.21
C PRO A 255 -23.60 -1.63 37.35
N PRO A 256 -22.52 -0.83 37.48
CA PRO A 256 -21.64 -0.92 38.64
C PRO A 256 -22.46 -0.67 39.90
N ASP A 257 -22.40 -1.62 40.83
CA ASP A 257 -22.80 -1.44 42.22
C ASP A 257 -22.06 -0.20 42.74
N VAL A 258 -22.80 0.88 42.97
CA VAL A 258 -22.27 2.13 43.51
C VAL A 258 -22.20 1.94 45.03
N PRO A 259 -21.00 1.87 45.65
CA PRO A 259 -20.93 1.92 47.09
C PRO A 259 -21.49 3.26 47.58
N GLU A 260 -22.54 3.19 48.39
CA GLU A 260 -23.08 4.32 49.15
C GLU A 260 -21.93 4.99 49.92
N PRO A 261 -21.72 6.31 49.80
CA PRO A 261 -20.80 7.02 50.67
C PRO A 261 -21.42 7.10 52.07
N ASP A 262 -20.82 6.37 53.00
CA ASP A 262 -21.09 6.51 54.43
C ASP A 262 -20.97 7.98 54.82
N SER A 263 -22.08 8.45 55.39
CA SER A 263 -22.20 9.76 56.00
C SER A 263 -21.43 9.77 57.31
N GLU A 264 -20.20 10.28 57.33
CA GLU A 264 -19.56 10.66 58.59
C GLU A 264 -19.01 12.08 58.55
N ALA A 265 -19.62 12.87 59.44
CA ALA A 265 -19.32 14.23 59.82
C ALA A 265 -17.85 14.46 60.20
N GLN A 266 -17.39 15.70 60.04
CA GLN A 266 -16.73 16.51 61.07
C GLN A 266 -16.08 17.73 60.39
N ASN A 267 -16.65 18.93 60.56
CA ASN A 267 -16.22 19.90 61.57
C ASN A 267 -14.70 20.11 61.59
N ASN A 268 -14.22 21.30 61.21
CA ASN A 268 -13.95 22.38 62.18
C ASN A 268 -12.89 23.38 61.66
N ALA A 269 -13.19 24.66 61.90
CA ALA A 269 -12.28 25.79 62.20
C ALA A 269 -11.30 26.35 61.13
N SER A 270 -11.72 27.46 60.51
CA SER A 270 -10.95 28.73 60.57
C SER A 270 -11.06 29.28 62.01
N PRO A 271 -10.06 29.97 62.61
CA PRO A 271 -9.46 31.24 62.14
C PRO A 271 -7.92 31.28 62.32
N THR A 272 -7.13 32.24 61.85
CA THR A 272 -7.20 33.71 61.93
C THR A 272 -6.21 34.30 60.94
#